data_AF-A0A7Y5SEY3-F1
#
_entry.id   AF-A0A7Y5SEY3-F1
#
_cell.length_a   1.000
_cell.length_b   1.000
_cell.length_c   1.000
_cell.angle_alpha   90.00
_cell.angle_beta   90.00
_cell.angle_gamma   90.00
#
_symmetry.space_group_name_H-M   'P 1'
#
loop_
_entity.id
_entity.type
_entity.pdbx_description
1 polymer ?
#
loop_
_entity_poly.entity_id
_entity_poly.type
_entity_poly.pdbx_seq_one_letter_code
_entity_poly.pdbx_strand_id
1 'polypeptide(L)'
;MGEPRIRYLTSGDGVNIAYWAEGEGRTVIHMPPMPWSHLQVEWEGERQRAWYQALIARCRLVRYDNRGSGLSDRGAENLGLQAHIGDLTALVERLGTGPVALIGVSFASPVAIAFAASHPELVSHLVLWCGFANAIDSHIPQLAAMGPMFETDWPLATETVAHALVAGWDAPDEARHFAAMMREASDREGTSKFFSAFDTFDVTADLGRITCPVLVLQRRGARVPDPAVSRKLAAMIPGAQLTALEGESVLPWVGNTAQLLETTADFLGLRPAETAPSAAAVATAGALRTILFTDIEGHTAMMQRLGDAEGRSILRQHERITREALREFAGSEVKTMGDGFMASFGSAQRALECAIALQRRLTEAASRLPFVLRIRVGLNAGEPIAEEDDLFGASVIAAARIAAHADGGEILVSNVVRELAAGKGFVFSERGETVLRGFDDPVRLFELRWQEG
;
A
#
# COMPACT_ATOMS: atom_id res chain seq x y z
N MET A 1 -2.90 13.27 -7.36
CA MET A 1 -1.88 14.00 -8.12
C MET A 1 -1.94 13.54 -9.57
N GLY A 2 -1.74 14.45 -10.55
CA GLY A 2 -1.70 14.08 -11.98
C GLY A 2 -0.45 13.26 -12.34
N GLU A 3 -0.37 12.80 -13.59
CA GLU A 3 0.83 12.16 -14.15
C GLU A 3 2.02 13.14 -14.16
N PRO A 4 3.22 12.71 -13.73
CA PRO A 4 4.38 13.58 -13.63
C PRO A 4 4.90 13.98 -15.02
N ARG A 5 5.48 15.18 -15.12
CA ARG A 5 6.04 15.66 -16.39
C ARG A 5 7.39 15.01 -16.66
N ILE A 6 7.44 14.14 -17.67
CA ILE A 6 8.68 13.51 -18.14
C ILE A 6 9.64 14.56 -18.73
N ARG A 7 10.92 14.41 -18.38
CA ARG A 7 12.05 15.23 -18.83
C ARG A 7 13.14 14.30 -19.32
N TYR A 8 14.08 14.87 -20.07
CA TYR A 8 15.21 14.14 -20.62
C TYR A 8 16.52 14.81 -20.23
N LEU A 9 17.55 13.98 -20.07
CA LEU A 9 18.95 14.38 -20.02
C LEU A 9 19.74 13.47 -20.96
N THR A 10 20.91 13.92 -21.37
CA THR A 10 21.82 13.13 -22.21
C THR A 10 23.03 12.75 -21.37
N SER A 11 23.32 11.45 -21.27
CA SER A 11 24.51 10.90 -20.62
C SER A 11 25.78 11.30 -21.39
N GLY A 12 26.96 11.16 -20.76
CA GLY A 12 28.25 11.49 -21.38
C GLY A 12 28.57 10.69 -22.65
N ASP A 13 27.93 9.53 -22.84
CA ASP A 13 28.03 8.69 -24.05
C ASP A 13 26.92 8.94 -25.08
N GLY A 14 26.10 9.97 -24.89
CA GLY A 14 25.09 10.40 -25.86
C GLY A 14 23.71 9.73 -25.72
N VAL A 15 23.53 8.84 -24.74
CA VAL A 15 22.25 8.17 -24.46
C VAL A 15 21.29 9.13 -23.76
N ASN A 16 20.06 9.25 -24.26
CA ASN A 16 19.01 10.03 -23.60
C ASN A 16 18.31 9.20 -22.51
N ILE A 17 18.24 9.77 -21.31
CA ILE A 17 17.62 9.19 -20.13
C ILE A 17 16.36 9.98 -19.79
N ALA A 18 15.21 9.32 -19.83
CA ALA A 18 13.94 9.85 -19.39
C ALA A 18 13.84 9.80 -17.86
N TYR A 19 13.36 10.88 -17.25
CA TYR A 19 13.17 10.97 -15.80
C TYR A 19 12.05 11.94 -15.43
N TRP A 20 11.55 11.82 -14.21
CA TRP A 20 10.74 12.86 -13.57
C TRP A 20 11.21 13.10 -12.15
N ALA A 21 10.90 14.28 -11.61
CA ALA A 21 11.21 14.67 -10.25
C ALA A 21 10.04 15.47 -9.68
N GLU A 22 9.46 15.00 -8.59
CA GLU A 22 8.28 15.56 -7.95
C GLU A 22 8.47 15.65 -6.43
N GLY A 23 7.77 16.56 -5.77
CA GLY A 23 7.89 16.80 -4.32
C GLY A 23 9.04 17.72 -3.93
N GLU A 24 9.23 17.87 -2.61
CA GLU A 24 10.13 18.84 -1.99
C GLU A 24 10.96 18.20 -0.87
N GLY A 25 12.04 18.88 -0.45
CA GLY A 25 12.92 18.41 0.62
C GLY A 25 14.09 17.56 0.11
N ARG A 26 14.52 16.56 0.89
CA ARG A 26 15.65 15.68 0.54
C ARG A 26 15.39 15.03 -0.83
N THR A 27 16.39 15.03 -1.71
CA THR A 27 16.28 14.33 -2.99
C THR A 27 16.53 12.85 -2.81
N VAL A 28 15.57 12.03 -3.19
CA VAL A 28 15.62 10.57 -3.14
C VAL A 28 15.47 10.02 -4.55
N ILE A 29 16.48 9.32 -5.05
CA ILE A 29 16.42 8.62 -6.33
C ILE A 29 15.99 7.18 -6.05
N HIS A 30 14.76 6.86 -6.43
CA HIS A 30 14.25 5.49 -6.39
C HIS A 30 14.63 4.81 -7.69
N MET A 31 15.66 3.96 -7.65
CA MET A 31 16.17 3.32 -8.85
C MET A 31 15.17 2.30 -9.38
N PRO A 32 14.95 2.25 -10.71
CA PRO A 32 14.02 1.29 -11.30
C PRO A 32 14.54 -0.15 -11.07
N PRO A 33 13.64 -1.15 -11.00
CA PRO A 33 14.08 -2.53 -11.21
C PRO A 33 14.74 -2.62 -12.61
N MET A 34 15.88 -3.30 -12.70
CA MET A 34 16.59 -3.47 -13.98
C MET A 34 16.28 -4.86 -14.57
N PRO A 35 16.18 -5.00 -15.91
CA PRO A 35 16.28 -3.92 -16.91
C PRO A 35 15.01 -3.09 -17.10
N TRP A 36 13.86 -3.54 -16.61
CA TRP A 36 12.56 -3.02 -17.04
C TRP A 36 12.09 -1.82 -16.23
N SER A 37 11.90 -0.72 -16.92
CA SER A 37 11.32 0.51 -16.37
C SER A 37 10.52 1.23 -17.45
N HIS A 38 9.35 1.76 -17.10
CA HIS A 38 8.61 2.61 -18.00
C HIS A 38 7.78 3.64 -17.22
N LEU A 39 8.29 4.88 -17.13
CA LEU A 39 7.73 5.91 -16.23
C LEU A 39 6.21 6.14 -16.35
N GLN A 40 5.65 6.07 -17.55
CA GLN A 40 4.20 6.26 -17.75
C GLN A 40 3.37 5.05 -17.31
N VAL A 41 3.72 3.85 -17.80
CA VAL A 41 3.04 2.60 -17.42
C VAL A 41 3.09 2.38 -15.90
N GLU A 42 4.23 2.65 -15.26
CA GLU A 42 4.37 2.58 -13.81
C GLU A 42 3.39 3.50 -13.05
N TRP A 43 2.97 4.61 -13.66
CA TRP A 43 2.02 5.56 -13.06
C TRP A 43 0.55 5.14 -13.27
N GLU A 44 0.29 4.26 -14.23
CA GLU A 44 -1.05 3.70 -14.46
C GLU A 44 -1.42 2.67 -13.38
N GLY A 45 -0.43 1.96 -12.83
CA GLY A 45 -0.60 1.02 -11.72
C GLY A 45 -1.04 1.72 -10.43
N GLU A 46 -2.21 1.36 -9.90
CA GLU A 46 -2.80 2.05 -8.76
C GLU A 46 -1.93 1.97 -7.49
N ARG A 47 -1.42 0.78 -7.13
CA ARG A 47 -0.57 0.60 -5.94
C ARG A 47 0.80 1.25 -6.11
N GLN A 48 1.40 1.11 -7.29
CA GLN A 48 2.69 1.73 -7.60
C GLN A 48 2.61 3.27 -7.57
N ARG A 49 1.56 3.85 -8.14
CA ARG A 49 1.28 5.28 -8.04
C ARG A 49 1.06 5.72 -6.59
N ALA A 50 0.31 4.96 -5.79
CA ALA A 50 0.11 5.27 -4.37
C ALA A 50 1.43 5.25 -3.58
N TRP A 51 2.30 4.28 -3.87
CA TRP A 51 3.65 4.20 -3.31
C TRP A 51 4.48 5.45 -3.63
N TYR A 52 4.52 5.87 -4.89
CA TYR A 52 5.22 7.09 -5.28
C TYR A 52 4.64 8.34 -4.62
N GLN A 53 3.31 8.46 -4.55
CA GLN A 53 2.66 9.59 -3.87
C GLN A 53 3.02 9.66 -2.39
N ALA A 54 3.12 8.50 -1.72
CA ALA A 54 3.49 8.43 -0.31
C ALA A 54 4.95 8.87 -0.07
N LEU A 55 5.86 8.54 -0.97
CA LEU A 55 7.24 9.02 -0.93
C LEU A 55 7.35 10.52 -1.28
N ILE A 56 6.64 10.98 -2.32
CA ILE A 56 6.59 12.39 -2.75
C ILE A 56 6.09 13.31 -1.63
N ALA A 57 5.17 12.83 -0.79
CA ALA A 57 4.69 13.58 0.37
C ALA A 57 5.77 13.85 1.44
N ARG A 58 6.91 13.14 1.39
CA ARG A 58 8.00 13.22 2.38
C ARG A 58 9.34 13.69 1.79
N CYS A 59 9.49 13.69 0.46
CA CYS A 59 10.76 13.98 -0.19
C CYS A 59 10.58 14.47 -1.63
N ARG A 60 11.66 14.99 -2.21
CA ARG A 60 11.75 15.18 -3.66
C ARG A 60 12.13 13.84 -4.28
N LEU A 61 11.13 13.09 -4.71
CA LEU A 61 11.30 11.78 -5.33
C LEU A 61 11.69 11.94 -6.80
N VAL A 62 12.70 11.17 -7.21
CA VAL A 62 13.16 11.08 -8.59
C VAL A 62 13.04 9.63 -9.06
N ARG A 63 12.44 9.46 -10.24
CA ARG A 63 12.45 8.20 -11.00
C ARG A 63 13.03 8.46 -12.38
N TYR A 64 13.66 7.44 -12.95
CA TYR A 64 14.18 7.45 -14.31
C TYR A 64 13.98 6.08 -14.95
N ASP A 65 13.94 6.04 -16.27
CA ASP A 65 13.98 4.80 -17.05
C ASP A 65 15.43 4.44 -17.35
N ASN A 66 15.79 3.16 -17.18
CA ASN A 66 17.11 2.64 -17.51
C ASN A 66 17.44 2.91 -18.99
N ARG A 67 18.73 3.13 -19.30
CA ARG A 67 19.20 2.98 -20.68
C ARG A 67 18.76 1.62 -21.25
N GLY A 68 18.29 1.59 -22.50
CA GLY A 68 17.74 0.38 -23.10
C GLY A 68 16.28 0.06 -22.72
N SER A 69 15.60 0.93 -21.97
CA SER A 69 14.26 0.66 -21.45
C SER A 69 13.33 1.87 -21.45
N GLY A 70 12.03 1.60 -21.57
CA GLY A 70 10.96 2.57 -21.40
C GLY A 70 11.04 3.74 -22.37
N LEU A 71 10.96 4.94 -21.81
CA LEU A 71 11.06 6.20 -22.55
C LEU A 71 12.50 6.68 -22.76
N SER A 72 13.49 6.04 -22.14
CA SER A 72 14.91 6.28 -22.43
C SER A 72 15.31 5.65 -23.76
N ASP A 73 16.50 5.99 -24.28
CA ASP A 73 16.96 5.43 -25.56
C ASP A 73 17.09 3.90 -25.47
N ARG A 74 16.18 3.20 -26.17
CA ARG A 74 16.11 1.73 -26.22
C ARG A 74 17.22 1.08 -27.05
N GLY A 75 17.88 1.86 -27.91
CA GLY A 75 18.96 1.40 -28.79
C GLY A 75 20.37 1.49 -28.20
N ALA A 76 20.52 1.73 -26.90
CA ALA A 76 21.84 1.85 -26.26
C ALA A 76 22.66 0.55 -26.40
N GLU A 77 23.85 0.64 -26.98
CA GLU A 77 24.73 -0.53 -27.18
C GLU A 77 25.52 -0.91 -25.92
N ASN A 78 25.96 0.10 -25.15
CA ASN A 78 26.71 -0.12 -23.92
C ASN A 78 25.78 -0.19 -22.70
N LEU A 79 25.52 -1.41 -22.23
CA LEU A 79 24.70 -1.71 -21.04
C LEU A 79 25.56 -2.11 -19.82
N GLY A 80 26.86 -1.81 -19.86
CA GLY A 80 27.78 -2.15 -18.77
C GLY A 80 27.60 -1.31 -17.51
N LEU A 81 28.16 -1.78 -16.40
CA LEU A 81 28.07 -1.13 -15.09
C LEU A 81 28.50 0.35 -15.13
N GLN A 82 29.63 0.65 -15.77
CA GLN A 82 30.15 2.02 -15.88
C GLN A 82 29.22 2.95 -16.67
N ALA A 83 28.47 2.40 -17.63
CA ALA A 83 27.50 3.15 -18.41
C ALA A 83 26.30 3.58 -17.53
N HIS A 84 25.79 2.64 -16.72
CA HIS A 84 24.73 2.95 -15.75
C HIS A 84 25.18 3.91 -14.64
N ILE A 85 26.44 3.81 -14.19
CA ILE A 85 27.04 4.81 -13.28
C ILE A 85 27.06 6.18 -13.95
N GLY A 86 27.48 6.26 -15.21
CA GLY A 86 27.48 7.50 -16.01
C GLY A 86 26.10 8.14 -16.13
N ASP A 87 25.04 7.35 -16.36
CA ASP A 87 23.66 7.84 -16.37
C ASP A 87 23.28 8.48 -15.03
N LEU A 88 23.61 7.78 -13.93
CA LEU A 88 23.27 8.24 -12.59
C LEU A 88 24.06 9.51 -12.23
N THR A 89 25.34 9.60 -12.62
CA THR A 89 26.14 10.82 -12.48
C THR A 89 25.49 11.98 -13.22
N ALA A 90 25.16 11.81 -14.51
CA ALA A 90 24.51 12.83 -15.32
C ALA A 90 23.14 13.25 -14.75
N LEU A 91 22.39 12.30 -14.16
CA LEU A 91 21.13 12.59 -13.47
C LEU A 91 21.33 13.44 -12.23
N VAL A 92 22.27 13.08 -11.35
CA VAL A 92 22.56 13.85 -10.13
C VAL A 92 23.04 15.26 -10.48
N GLU A 93 23.93 15.40 -11.46
CA GLU A 93 24.38 16.71 -11.97
C GLU A 93 23.22 17.54 -12.52
N ARG A 94 22.35 16.93 -13.33
CA ARG A 94 21.18 17.60 -13.92
C ARG A 94 20.19 18.08 -12.86
N LEU A 95 20.02 17.33 -11.77
CA LEU A 95 19.14 17.71 -10.68
C LEU A 95 19.69 18.90 -9.88
N GLY A 96 20.99 19.21 -10.02
CA GLY A 96 21.67 20.32 -9.36
C GLY A 96 21.64 20.22 -7.84
N THR A 97 21.63 18.99 -7.30
CA THR A 97 21.42 18.71 -5.88
C THR A 97 22.38 17.62 -5.40
N GLY A 98 22.82 17.70 -4.15
CA GLY A 98 23.69 16.72 -3.53
C GLY A 98 24.06 17.14 -2.11
N PRO A 99 24.12 16.23 -1.10
CA PRO A 99 23.72 14.83 -1.01
C PRO A 99 22.46 14.31 -1.72
N VAL A 100 22.45 13.23 -2.51
CA VAL A 100 21.19 12.48 -2.79
C VAL A 100 21.08 11.22 -1.91
N ALA A 101 19.86 10.73 -1.66
CA ALA A 101 19.66 9.39 -1.12
C ALA A 101 19.31 8.43 -2.26
N LEU A 102 19.86 7.22 -2.26
CA LEU A 102 19.61 6.20 -3.26
C LEU A 102 18.77 5.06 -2.67
N ILE A 103 17.74 4.64 -3.40
CA ILE A 103 17.03 3.39 -3.13
C ILE A 103 17.30 2.44 -4.31
N GLY A 104 18.26 1.52 -4.12
CA GLY A 104 18.59 0.46 -5.07
C GLY A 104 17.62 -0.71 -4.92
N VAL A 105 16.78 -0.93 -5.92
CA VAL A 105 15.77 -1.99 -5.94
C VAL A 105 16.33 -3.23 -6.66
N SER A 106 16.53 -4.30 -5.91
CA SER A 106 16.92 -5.63 -6.41
C SER A 106 18.11 -5.55 -7.39
N PHE A 107 17.89 -5.81 -8.67
CA PHE A 107 18.90 -5.76 -9.75
C PHE A 107 19.60 -4.40 -9.91
N ALA A 108 19.03 -3.30 -9.41
CA ALA A 108 19.71 -2.01 -9.40
C ALA A 108 20.80 -1.88 -8.31
N SER A 109 20.86 -2.81 -7.36
CA SER A 109 21.75 -2.73 -6.19
C SER A 109 23.24 -2.66 -6.56
N PRO A 110 23.78 -3.45 -7.52
CA PRO A 110 25.18 -3.33 -7.90
C PRO A 110 25.54 -1.93 -8.42
N VAL A 111 24.67 -1.31 -9.21
CA VAL A 111 24.87 0.05 -9.71
C VAL A 111 24.84 1.06 -8.56
N ALA A 112 23.86 0.95 -7.65
CA ALA A 112 23.74 1.82 -6.49
C ALA A 112 24.97 1.76 -5.56
N ILE A 113 25.47 0.54 -5.31
CA ILE A 113 26.67 0.27 -4.51
C ILE A 113 27.91 0.88 -5.18
N ALA A 114 28.13 0.59 -6.46
CA ALA A 114 29.29 1.10 -7.18
C ALA A 114 29.27 2.63 -7.25
N PHE A 115 28.10 3.23 -7.47
CA PHE A 115 27.94 4.69 -7.46
C PHE A 115 28.28 5.28 -6.09
N ALA A 116 27.73 4.74 -5.01
CA ALA A 116 28.02 5.21 -3.65
C ALA A 116 29.50 5.04 -3.25
N ALA A 117 30.16 4.00 -3.72
CA ALA A 117 31.58 3.75 -3.47
C ALA A 117 32.52 4.63 -4.32
N SER A 118 32.11 5.03 -5.53
CA SER A 118 32.91 5.85 -6.44
C SER A 118 32.66 7.35 -6.30
N HIS A 119 31.47 7.75 -5.83
CA HIS A 119 31.06 9.14 -5.64
C HIS A 119 30.53 9.37 -4.20
N PRO A 120 31.33 9.12 -3.16
CA PRO A 120 30.88 9.20 -1.76
C PRO A 120 30.37 10.60 -1.38
N GLU A 121 30.86 11.65 -2.03
CA GLU A 121 30.41 13.03 -1.84
C GLU A 121 29.01 13.32 -2.39
N LEU A 122 28.52 12.50 -3.32
CA LEU A 122 27.21 12.67 -3.94
C LEU A 122 26.12 11.84 -3.25
N VAL A 123 26.47 10.89 -2.37
CA VAL A 123 25.51 9.98 -1.74
C VAL A 123 25.43 10.22 -0.23
N SER A 124 24.25 10.63 0.22
CA SER A 124 23.98 10.88 1.64
C SER A 124 23.56 9.61 2.38
N HIS A 125 22.81 8.71 1.73
CA HIS A 125 22.28 7.47 2.29
C HIS A 125 22.08 6.46 1.16
N LEU A 126 22.23 5.18 1.47
CA LEU A 126 21.97 4.09 0.55
C LEU A 126 20.98 3.09 1.17
N VAL A 127 19.87 2.86 0.48
CA VAL A 127 18.88 1.83 0.82
C VAL A 127 18.95 0.74 -0.25
N LEU A 128 19.16 -0.51 0.18
CA LEU A 128 19.23 -1.68 -0.69
C LEU A 128 18.04 -2.59 -0.42
N TRP A 129 17.07 -2.61 -1.33
CA TRP A 129 15.84 -3.38 -1.22
C TRP A 129 15.97 -4.71 -1.98
N CYS A 130 15.92 -5.83 -1.26
CA CYS A 130 16.15 -7.18 -1.81
C CYS A 130 17.41 -7.23 -2.70
N GLY A 131 18.49 -6.61 -2.23
CA GLY A 131 19.67 -6.32 -3.01
C GLY A 131 20.81 -7.33 -2.88
N PHE A 132 21.77 -7.24 -3.80
CA PHE A 132 22.97 -8.06 -3.86
C PHE A 132 24.12 -7.27 -4.51
N ALA A 133 25.37 -7.70 -4.29
CA ALA A 133 26.57 -7.04 -4.83
C ALA A 133 27.13 -7.72 -6.09
N ASN A 134 26.96 -9.03 -6.21
CA ASN A 134 27.39 -9.79 -7.38
C ASN A 134 26.16 -10.32 -8.12
N ALA A 135 26.07 -10.07 -9.42
CA ALA A 135 24.94 -10.51 -10.25
C ALA A 135 24.72 -12.02 -10.21
N ILE A 136 25.76 -12.83 -10.03
CA ILE A 136 25.65 -14.27 -9.91
C ILE A 136 24.80 -14.67 -8.68
N ASP A 137 24.75 -13.85 -7.64
CA ASP A 137 23.92 -14.13 -6.46
C ASP A 137 22.41 -14.01 -6.74
N SER A 138 22.00 -13.44 -7.88
CA SER A 138 20.59 -13.47 -8.33
C SER A 138 20.23 -14.72 -9.14
N HIS A 139 21.21 -15.57 -9.48
CA HIS A 139 20.98 -16.78 -10.26
C HIS A 139 20.36 -17.86 -9.38
N ILE A 140 19.07 -18.11 -9.59
CA ILE A 140 18.35 -19.21 -8.95
C ILE A 140 17.94 -20.27 -9.99
N PRO A 141 17.84 -21.56 -9.61
CA PRO A 141 17.47 -22.63 -10.53
C PRO A 141 16.16 -22.39 -11.29
N GLN A 142 15.19 -21.74 -10.64
CA GLN A 142 13.89 -21.40 -11.22
C GLN A 142 14.03 -20.40 -12.38
N LEU A 143 14.84 -19.36 -12.21
CA LEU A 143 15.10 -18.37 -13.26
C LEU A 143 15.86 -19.01 -14.43
N ALA A 144 16.85 -19.86 -14.13
CA ALA A 144 17.59 -20.60 -15.16
C ALA A 144 16.67 -21.52 -15.99
N ALA A 145 15.71 -22.19 -15.35
CA ALA A 145 14.72 -23.03 -16.04
C ALA A 145 13.77 -22.23 -16.96
N MET A 146 13.63 -20.93 -16.73
CA MET A 146 12.80 -20.04 -17.54
C MET A 146 13.55 -19.47 -18.75
N GLY A 147 14.89 -19.57 -18.79
CA GLY A 147 15.74 -19.02 -19.86
C GLY A 147 15.26 -19.36 -21.29
N PRO A 148 14.91 -20.62 -21.62
CA PRO A 148 14.40 -20.96 -22.95
C PRO A 148 13.09 -20.24 -23.32
N MET A 149 12.23 -19.91 -22.34
CA MET A 149 10.96 -19.20 -22.59
C MET A 149 11.21 -17.78 -23.06
N PHE A 150 12.24 -17.11 -22.53
CA PHE A 150 12.64 -15.77 -23.00
C PHE A 150 12.94 -15.78 -24.49
N GLU A 151 13.52 -16.88 -25.00
CA GLU A 151 13.87 -17.00 -26.41
C GLU A 151 12.70 -17.35 -27.32
N THR A 152 11.71 -18.10 -26.82
CA THR A 152 10.64 -18.70 -27.64
C THR A 152 9.26 -18.05 -27.48
N ASP A 153 8.93 -17.50 -26.31
CA ASP A 153 7.60 -16.94 -26.01
C ASP A 153 7.72 -15.79 -24.99
N TRP A 154 7.92 -14.57 -25.50
CA TRP A 154 8.09 -13.37 -24.70
C TRP A 154 6.89 -13.04 -23.78
N PRO A 155 5.63 -13.11 -24.26
CA PRO A 155 4.46 -12.99 -23.39
C PRO A 155 4.44 -14.00 -22.24
N LEU A 156 4.65 -15.28 -22.52
CA LEU A 156 4.66 -16.30 -21.47
C LEU A 156 5.81 -16.11 -20.48
N ALA A 157 7.00 -15.77 -20.97
CA ALA A 157 8.16 -15.51 -20.14
C ALA A 157 7.91 -14.36 -19.15
N THR A 158 7.39 -13.24 -19.65
CA THR A 158 7.10 -12.05 -18.82
C THR A 158 6.03 -12.31 -17.76
N GLU A 159 4.93 -13.01 -18.10
CA GLU A 159 3.93 -13.44 -17.10
C GLU A 159 4.55 -14.36 -16.04
N THR A 160 5.36 -15.34 -16.47
CA THR A 160 5.98 -16.29 -15.55
C THR A 160 6.95 -15.60 -14.60
N VAL A 161 7.78 -14.67 -15.08
CA VAL A 161 8.69 -13.87 -14.25
C VAL A 161 7.91 -13.03 -13.25
N ALA A 162 6.91 -12.30 -13.72
CA ALA A 162 6.14 -11.41 -12.88
C ALA A 162 5.46 -12.15 -11.73
N HIS A 163 4.81 -13.28 -12.02
CA HIS A 163 4.13 -14.09 -11.00
C HIS A 163 5.09 -14.88 -10.10
N ALA A 164 6.08 -15.58 -10.68
CA ALA A 164 6.87 -16.54 -9.93
C ALA A 164 8.02 -15.91 -9.14
N LEU A 165 8.55 -14.76 -9.59
CA LEU A 165 9.80 -14.18 -9.06
C LEU A 165 9.66 -12.76 -8.53
N VAL A 166 8.68 -11.99 -9.01
CA VAL A 166 8.63 -10.54 -8.74
C VAL A 166 7.47 -10.15 -7.82
N ALA A 167 6.23 -10.26 -8.30
CA ALA A 167 5.02 -9.87 -7.56
C ALA A 167 4.52 -10.95 -6.60
N GLY A 168 4.75 -12.22 -6.93
CA GLY A 168 4.18 -13.35 -6.19
C GLY A 168 2.78 -13.73 -6.68
N TRP A 169 2.27 -14.87 -6.19
CA TRP A 169 0.97 -15.40 -6.62
C TRP A 169 -0.22 -14.73 -5.92
N ASP A 170 0.04 -14.07 -4.80
CA ASP A 170 -0.97 -13.40 -3.98
C ASP A 170 -1.32 -11.98 -4.49
N ALA A 171 -0.61 -11.48 -5.51
CA ALA A 171 -0.86 -10.18 -6.13
C ALA A 171 -0.97 -10.28 -7.66
N PRO A 172 -1.96 -11.03 -8.19
CA PRO A 172 -2.01 -11.37 -9.61
C PRO A 172 -2.28 -10.18 -10.53
N ASP A 173 -2.98 -9.13 -10.06
CA ASP A 173 -3.16 -7.90 -10.84
C ASP A 173 -1.85 -7.12 -10.98
N GLU A 174 -1.05 -7.06 -9.91
CA GLU A 174 0.27 -6.43 -9.92
C GLU A 174 1.27 -7.21 -10.78
N ALA A 175 1.20 -8.55 -10.74
CA ALA A 175 1.99 -9.40 -11.61
C ALA A 175 1.67 -9.14 -13.09
N ARG A 176 0.38 -9.12 -13.46
CA ARG A 176 -0.04 -8.81 -14.84
C ARG A 176 0.36 -7.42 -15.28
N HIS A 177 0.21 -6.42 -14.40
CA HIS A 177 0.63 -5.05 -14.68
C HIS A 177 2.14 -4.97 -14.90
N PHE A 178 2.93 -5.62 -14.04
CA PHE A 178 4.38 -5.68 -14.20
C PHE A 178 4.79 -6.41 -15.48
N ALA A 179 4.15 -7.54 -15.82
CA ALA A 179 4.40 -8.26 -17.07
C ALA A 179 4.08 -7.40 -18.30
N ALA A 180 2.98 -6.63 -18.28
CA ALA A 180 2.67 -5.67 -19.32
C ALA A 180 3.73 -4.57 -19.42
N MET A 181 4.17 -4.02 -18.28
CA MET A 181 5.25 -3.04 -18.22
C MET A 181 6.56 -3.59 -18.81
N MET A 182 6.96 -4.82 -18.50
CA MET A 182 8.16 -5.44 -19.08
C MET A 182 8.12 -5.46 -20.62
N ARG A 183 6.96 -5.79 -21.18
CA ARG A 183 6.74 -5.89 -22.64
C ARG A 183 6.71 -4.52 -23.33
N GLU A 184 6.23 -3.49 -22.65
CA GLU A 184 6.27 -2.12 -23.16
C GLU A 184 7.68 -1.51 -23.03
N ALA A 185 8.32 -1.76 -21.89
CA ALA A 185 9.62 -1.21 -21.52
C ALA A 185 10.76 -1.73 -22.40
N SER A 186 10.74 -3.00 -22.80
CA SER A 186 11.80 -3.58 -23.63
C SER A 186 11.27 -4.74 -24.47
N ASP A 187 12.11 -5.24 -25.36
CA ASP A 187 11.86 -6.46 -26.12
C ASP A 187 12.80 -7.58 -25.68
N ARG A 188 12.65 -8.74 -26.33
CA ARG A 188 13.45 -9.93 -26.09
C ARG A 188 14.95 -9.66 -26.30
N GLU A 189 15.32 -9.02 -27.39
CA GLU A 189 16.73 -8.82 -27.75
C GLU A 189 17.41 -7.85 -26.76
N GLY A 190 16.74 -6.75 -26.43
CA GLY A 190 17.21 -5.79 -25.42
C GLY A 190 17.36 -6.44 -24.04
N THR A 191 16.38 -7.25 -23.64
CA THR A 191 16.42 -8.00 -22.37
C THR A 191 17.58 -9.00 -22.32
N SER A 192 17.78 -9.81 -23.36
CA SER A 192 18.88 -10.79 -23.42
C SER A 192 20.26 -10.11 -23.47
N LYS A 193 20.39 -8.99 -24.21
CA LYS A 193 21.61 -8.17 -24.21
C LYS A 193 21.91 -7.61 -22.82
N PHE A 194 20.90 -7.11 -22.13
CA PHE A 194 21.06 -6.60 -20.77
C PHE A 194 21.56 -7.69 -19.82
N PHE A 195 20.90 -8.86 -19.76
CA PHE A 195 21.32 -9.92 -18.84
C PHE A 195 22.72 -10.43 -19.15
N SER A 196 23.10 -10.50 -20.43
CA SER A 196 24.46 -10.85 -20.85
C SER A 196 25.51 -9.87 -20.31
N ALA A 197 25.19 -8.57 -20.27
CA ALA A 197 26.05 -7.56 -19.66
C ALA A 197 26.00 -7.63 -18.12
N PHE A 198 24.81 -7.80 -17.55
CA PHE A 198 24.55 -7.82 -16.11
C PHE A 198 25.29 -8.95 -15.40
N ASP A 199 25.44 -10.12 -16.02
CA ASP A 199 26.20 -11.25 -15.47
C ASP A 199 27.67 -10.90 -15.16
N THR A 200 28.21 -9.82 -15.72
CA THR A 200 29.56 -9.33 -15.43
C THR A 200 29.63 -8.38 -14.23
N PHE A 201 28.49 -8.00 -13.63
CA PHE A 201 28.46 -7.02 -12.54
C PHE A 201 28.87 -7.68 -11.23
N ASP A 202 30.06 -7.34 -10.75
CA ASP A 202 30.53 -7.70 -9.41
C ASP A 202 31.12 -6.47 -8.72
N VAL A 203 30.42 -5.98 -7.71
CA VAL A 203 30.83 -4.80 -6.92
C VAL A 203 31.17 -5.21 -5.48
N THR A 204 31.46 -6.50 -5.25
CA THR A 204 31.81 -7.01 -3.91
C THR A 204 33.03 -6.30 -3.33
N ALA A 205 34.01 -5.95 -4.18
CA ALA A 205 35.21 -5.20 -3.78
C ALA A 205 34.92 -3.75 -3.35
N ASP A 206 33.75 -3.22 -3.70
CA ASP A 206 33.37 -1.83 -3.43
C ASP A 206 32.68 -1.64 -2.08
N LEU A 207 32.16 -2.72 -1.49
CA LEU A 207 31.36 -2.69 -0.25
C LEU A 207 32.10 -2.02 0.92
N GLY A 208 33.41 -2.27 1.05
CA GLY A 208 34.25 -1.68 2.09
C GLY A 208 34.60 -0.19 1.86
N ARG A 209 34.29 0.35 0.67
CA ARG A 209 34.55 1.75 0.30
C ARG A 209 33.34 2.66 0.53
N ILE A 210 32.17 2.10 0.86
CA ILE A 210 30.96 2.87 1.14
C ILE A 210 31.11 3.60 2.46
N THR A 211 30.90 4.92 2.44
CA THR A 211 31.06 5.79 3.63
C THR A 211 29.74 6.37 4.13
N CYS A 212 28.69 6.38 3.31
CA CYS A 212 27.36 6.81 3.73
C CYS A 212 26.66 5.72 4.57
N PRO A 213 25.68 6.08 5.43
CA PRO A 213 24.83 5.11 6.10
C PRO A 213 24.12 4.19 5.10
N VAL A 214 24.08 2.88 5.42
CA VAL A 214 23.41 1.87 4.60
C VAL A 214 22.30 1.15 5.36
N LEU A 215 21.13 1.04 4.73
CA LEU A 215 20.04 0.18 5.17
C LEU A 215 19.79 -0.91 4.13
N VAL A 216 19.91 -2.16 4.54
CA VAL A 216 19.52 -3.34 3.76
C VAL A 216 18.14 -3.79 4.22
N LEU A 217 17.20 -3.90 3.29
CA LEU A 217 15.85 -4.37 3.53
C LEU A 217 15.59 -5.63 2.72
N GLN A 218 15.03 -6.66 3.34
CA GLN A 218 14.81 -7.95 2.70
C GLN A 218 13.42 -8.50 3.01
N ARG A 219 12.70 -8.99 2.01
CA ARG A 219 11.52 -9.84 2.21
C ARG A 219 11.92 -11.26 2.60
N ARG A 220 11.32 -11.79 3.67
CA ARG A 220 11.66 -13.14 4.17
C ARG A 220 11.36 -14.25 3.18
N GLY A 221 10.30 -14.09 2.38
CA GLY A 221 9.88 -15.05 1.37
C GLY A 221 10.37 -14.73 -0.05
N ALA A 222 11.13 -13.64 -0.25
CA ALA A 222 11.61 -13.31 -1.60
C ALA A 222 12.56 -14.40 -2.11
N ARG A 223 12.38 -14.74 -3.39
CA ARG A 223 13.12 -15.81 -4.06
C ARG A 223 14.38 -15.30 -4.75
N VAL A 224 14.41 -14.02 -5.11
CA VAL A 224 15.53 -13.38 -5.83
C VAL A 224 15.91 -12.07 -5.12
N PRO A 225 17.12 -11.98 -4.53
CA PRO A 225 18.03 -13.09 -4.25
C PRO A 225 17.51 -13.95 -3.08
N ASP A 226 18.17 -15.08 -2.81
CA ASP A 226 17.97 -15.81 -1.54
C ASP A 226 18.21 -14.84 -0.36
N PRO A 227 17.35 -14.81 0.68
CA PRO A 227 17.51 -13.89 1.81
C PRO A 227 18.87 -13.99 2.53
N ALA A 228 19.59 -15.10 2.41
CA ALA A 228 20.96 -15.25 2.91
C ALA A 228 21.97 -14.33 2.20
N VAL A 229 21.74 -14.01 0.93
CA VAL A 229 22.57 -13.09 0.14
C VAL A 229 22.50 -11.69 0.74
N SER A 230 21.30 -11.18 1.01
CA SER A 230 21.11 -9.86 1.63
C SER A 230 21.68 -9.78 3.04
N ARG A 231 21.63 -10.89 3.80
CA ARG A 231 22.33 -10.99 5.10
C ARG A 231 23.84 -10.86 4.96
N LYS A 232 24.43 -11.58 3.99
CA LYS A 232 25.87 -11.51 3.69
C LYS A 232 26.26 -10.11 3.23
N LEU A 233 25.46 -9.49 2.36
CA LEU A 233 25.64 -8.12 1.90
C LEU A 233 25.73 -7.14 3.06
N ALA A 234 24.76 -7.16 3.97
CA ALA A 234 24.77 -6.29 5.15
C ALA A 234 26.01 -6.52 6.04
N ALA A 235 26.43 -7.77 6.22
CA ALA A 235 27.62 -8.09 7.01
C ALA A 235 28.94 -7.60 6.38
N MET A 236 28.98 -7.41 5.06
CA MET A 236 30.16 -6.95 4.33
C MET A 236 30.26 -5.43 4.22
N ILE A 237 29.18 -4.69 4.52
CA ILE A 237 29.16 -3.22 4.48
C ILE A 237 29.33 -2.69 5.91
N PRO A 238 30.40 -1.92 6.20
CA PRO A 238 30.62 -1.34 7.52
C PRO A 238 29.43 -0.48 7.99
N GLY A 239 28.88 -0.79 9.16
CA GLY A 239 27.80 -0.01 9.77
C GLY A 239 26.42 -0.17 9.12
N ALA A 240 26.26 -1.11 8.18
CA ALA A 240 24.96 -1.35 7.56
C ALA A 240 23.95 -1.91 8.57
N GLN A 241 22.71 -1.41 8.48
CA GLN A 241 21.56 -1.95 9.20
C GLN A 241 20.86 -2.97 8.30
N LEU A 242 20.35 -4.06 8.87
CA LEU A 242 19.53 -5.03 8.15
C LEU A 242 18.15 -5.11 8.80
N THR A 243 17.10 -5.03 8.00
CA THR A 243 15.73 -5.29 8.45
C THR A 243 15.06 -6.29 7.52
N ALA A 244 14.50 -7.36 8.12
CA ALA A 244 13.71 -8.35 7.40
C ALA A 244 12.22 -8.04 7.57
N LEU A 245 11.49 -8.03 6.46
CA LEU A 245 10.05 -7.79 6.41
C LEU A 245 9.31 -9.05 5.94
N GLU A 246 8.11 -9.28 6.47
CA GLU A 246 7.25 -10.38 6.03
C GLU A 246 6.81 -10.19 4.56
N GLY A 247 6.54 -11.30 3.87
CA GLY A 247 6.10 -11.34 2.47
C GLY A 247 7.15 -11.87 1.50
N GLU A 248 6.75 -12.04 0.23
CA GLU A 248 7.56 -12.64 -0.83
C GLU A 248 7.89 -11.70 -1.99
N SER A 249 7.09 -10.66 -2.23
CA SER A 249 7.25 -9.79 -3.40
C SER A 249 8.46 -8.86 -3.29
N VAL A 250 9.26 -8.80 -4.35
CA VAL A 250 10.35 -7.82 -4.48
C VAL A 250 9.87 -6.46 -5.03
N LEU A 251 8.57 -6.30 -5.33
CA LEU A 251 7.98 -5.00 -5.65
C LEU A 251 7.74 -4.22 -4.34
N PRO A 252 8.34 -3.04 -4.14
CA PRO A 252 8.16 -2.26 -2.90
C PRO A 252 6.70 -1.93 -2.56
N TRP A 253 5.82 -1.86 -3.57
CA TRP A 253 4.40 -1.54 -3.41
C TRP A 253 3.47 -2.76 -3.24
N VAL A 254 4.03 -3.95 -3.00
CA VAL A 254 3.26 -5.19 -2.75
C VAL A 254 3.62 -5.78 -1.38
N GLY A 255 2.59 -6.30 -0.69
CA GLY A 255 2.70 -6.89 0.64
C GLY A 255 2.70 -5.84 1.76
N ASN A 256 3.52 -6.03 2.78
CA ASN A 256 3.63 -5.08 3.90
C ASN A 256 4.43 -3.83 3.46
N THR A 257 3.75 -2.89 2.80
CA THR A 257 4.30 -1.67 2.21
C THR A 257 4.41 -0.53 3.22
N ALA A 258 3.49 -0.46 4.19
CA ALA A 258 3.49 0.57 5.23
C ALA A 258 4.75 0.48 6.10
N GLN A 259 5.09 -0.72 6.59
CA GLN A 259 6.30 -0.90 7.38
C GLN A 259 7.57 -0.61 6.55
N LEU A 260 7.58 -1.00 5.27
CA LEU A 260 8.69 -0.70 4.37
C LEU A 260 8.87 0.82 4.22
N LEU A 261 7.78 1.54 4.00
CA LEU A 261 7.79 2.98 3.84
C LEU A 261 8.28 3.68 5.11
N GLU A 262 7.74 3.34 6.28
CA GLU A 262 8.12 3.97 7.54
C GLU A 262 9.58 3.64 7.90
N THR A 263 10.02 2.38 7.76
CA THR A 263 11.42 2.01 8.03
C THR A 263 12.38 2.78 7.11
N THR A 264 12.02 2.93 5.84
CA THR A 264 12.81 3.70 4.86
C THR A 264 12.80 5.19 5.21
N ALA A 265 11.64 5.75 5.55
CA ALA A 265 11.48 7.15 5.90
C ALA A 265 12.27 7.52 7.17
N ASP A 266 12.16 6.71 8.22
CA ASP A 266 12.89 6.89 9.47
C ASP A 266 14.40 6.87 9.24
N PHE A 267 14.89 5.88 8.49
CA PHE A 267 16.31 5.77 8.16
C PHE A 267 16.84 6.97 7.37
N LEU A 268 16.05 7.46 6.41
CA LEU A 268 16.41 8.61 5.59
C LEU A 268 16.13 9.97 6.28
N GLY A 269 15.55 9.95 7.49
CA GLY A 269 15.10 11.14 8.20
C GLY A 269 14.02 11.92 7.45
N LEU A 270 13.21 11.23 6.65
CA LEU A 270 12.11 11.82 5.89
C LEU A 270 10.90 11.95 6.78
N ARG A 271 10.60 13.18 7.17
CA ARG A 271 9.33 13.52 7.79
C ARG A 271 8.34 13.88 6.68
N PRO A 272 7.05 13.55 6.82
CA PRO A 272 6.03 14.17 6.00
C PRO A 272 6.28 15.68 5.99
N ALA A 273 6.22 16.30 4.82
CA ALA A 273 6.30 17.76 4.74
C ALA A 273 5.30 18.33 5.76
N GLU A 274 5.72 19.37 6.51
CA GLU A 274 4.80 20.23 7.27
C GLU A 274 3.87 20.92 6.28
N THR A 275 2.97 20.14 5.70
CA THR A 275 1.74 20.64 5.14
C THR A 275 0.97 21.17 6.32
N ALA A 276 0.66 22.48 6.29
CA ALA A 276 -0.35 23.07 7.17
C ALA A 276 -1.49 22.04 7.31
N PRO A 277 -1.85 21.66 8.54
CA PRO A 277 -2.45 20.36 8.82
C PRO A 277 -3.65 20.12 7.92
N SER A 278 -3.48 19.23 6.93
CA SER A 278 -4.59 18.61 6.26
C SER A 278 -5.24 17.69 7.27
N ALA A 279 -6.46 18.05 7.67
CA ALA A 279 -7.25 17.46 8.76
C ALA A 279 -7.57 15.95 8.63
N ALA A 280 -6.93 15.22 7.71
CA ALA A 280 -7.23 13.83 7.40
C ALA A 280 -6.20 12.80 7.91
N ALA A 281 -4.96 13.19 8.24
CA ALA A 281 -3.87 12.23 8.45
C ALA A 281 -3.25 12.19 9.87
N VAL A 282 -3.81 12.91 10.85
CA VAL A 282 -3.37 12.83 12.27
C VAL A 282 -4.08 11.68 13.02
N ALA A 283 -4.54 10.63 12.32
CA ALA A 283 -5.55 9.73 12.88
C ALA A 283 -5.25 8.23 12.80
N THR A 284 -4.07 7.78 13.22
CA THR A 284 -3.78 6.33 13.35
C THR A 284 -2.83 5.95 14.49
N ALA A 285 -2.84 6.69 15.59
CA ALA A 285 -2.58 6.14 16.92
C ALA A 285 -3.40 6.96 17.93
N GLY A 286 -4.47 6.36 18.49
CA GLY A 286 -5.31 7.03 19.49
C GLY A 286 -6.25 8.13 18.96
N ALA A 287 -6.67 8.09 17.69
CA ALA A 287 -7.66 9.07 17.22
C ALA A 287 -9.09 8.61 17.52
N LEU A 288 -9.89 9.53 18.06
CA LEU A 288 -11.31 9.33 18.33
C LEU A 288 -12.04 8.93 17.04
N ARG A 289 -12.58 7.70 17.01
CA ARG A 289 -13.44 7.17 15.95
C ARG A 289 -14.83 6.90 16.48
N THR A 290 -15.83 7.07 15.63
CA THR A 290 -17.18 6.54 15.87
C THR A 290 -17.29 5.20 15.17
N ILE A 291 -17.56 4.15 15.93
CA ILE A 291 -17.70 2.77 15.47
C ILE A 291 -19.19 2.46 15.35
N LEU A 292 -19.58 1.91 14.21
CA LEU A 292 -20.94 1.51 13.91
C LEU A 292 -20.96 -0.01 13.70
N PHE A 293 -21.86 -0.68 14.40
CA PHE A 293 -22.20 -2.07 14.16
C PHE A 293 -23.64 -2.16 13.63
N THR A 294 -23.84 -2.96 12.60
CA THR A 294 -25.16 -3.41 12.18
C THR A 294 -25.31 -4.90 12.40
N ASP A 295 -26.54 -5.35 12.61
CA ASP A 295 -26.92 -6.75 12.63
C ASP A 295 -28.35 -6.92 12.09
N ILE A 296 -28.64 -8.04 11.42
CA ILE A 296 -29.99 -8.32 10.90
C ILE A 296 -30.79 -9.03 11.99
N GLU A 297 -31.92 -8.45 12.37
CA GLU A 297 -32.81 -9.10 13.31
C GLU A 297 -33.40 -10.39 12.74
N GLY A 298 -33.22 -11.50 13.47
CA GLY A 298 -33.84 -12.78 13.14
C GLY A 298 -33.25 -13.44 11.89
N HIS A 299 -32.01 -13.11 11.52
CA HIS A 299 -31.33 -13.67 10.34
C HIS A 299 -31.39 -15.19 10.26
N THR A 300 -31.15 -15.92 11.36
CA THR A 300 -31.22 -17.39 11.37
C THR A 300 -32.62 -17.91 11.01
N ALA A 301 -33.67 -17.28 11.54
CA ALA A 301 -35.06 -17.66 11.25
C ALA A 301 -35.44 -17.31 9.79
N MET A 302 -34.92 -16.20 9.26
CA MET A 302 -35.08 -15.83 7.85
C MET A 302 -34.46 -16.89 6.93
N MET A 303 -33.22 -17.31 7.19
CA MET A 303 -32.52 -18.33 6.40
C MET A 303 -33.25 -19.68 6.42
N GLN A 304 -33.75 -20.11 7.59
CA GLN A 304 -34.54 -21.34 7.71
C GLN A 304 -35.85 -21.29 6.93
N ARG A 305 -36.48 -20.12 6.83
CA ARG A 305 -37.79 -19.97 6.17
C ARG A 305 -37.69 -19.83 4.65
N LEU A 306 -36.69 -19.10 4.16
CA LEU A 306 -36.53 -18.78 2.74
C LEU A 306 -35.59 -19.73 2.00
N GLY A 307 -34.76 -20.49 2.74
CA GLY A 307 -33.71 -21.32 2.17
C GLY A 307 -32.52 -20.50 1.64
N ASP A 308 -31.44 -21.20 1.30
CA ASP A 308 -30.12 -20.59 1.08
C ASP A 308 -30.09 -19.62 -0.11
N ALA A 309 -30.76 -19.96 -1.22
CA ALA A 309 -30.71 -19.17 -2.44
C ALA A 309 -31.42 -17.80 -2.29
N GLU A 310 -32.63 -17.82 -1.75
CA GLU A 310 -33.43 -16.60 -1.56
C GLU A 310 -32.89 -15.77 -0.38
N GLY A 311 -32.49 -16.43 0.72
CA GLY A 311 -31.80 -15.77 1.83
C GLY A 311 -30.50 -15.07 1.41
N ARG A 312 -29.67 -15.71 0.56
CA ARG A 312 -28.44 -15.07 0.04
C ARG A 312 -28.74 -13.89 -0.88
N SER A 313 -29.85 -13.91 -1.61
CA SER A 313 -30.29 -12.77 -2.43
C SER A 313 -30.58 -11.54 -1.58
N ILE A 314 -31.30 -11.73 -0.47
CA ILE A 314 -31.61 -10.66 0.50
C ILE A 314 -30.33 -10.13 1.14
N LEU A 315 -29.40 -11.01 1.55
CA LEU A 315 -28.11 -10.59 2.10
C LEU A 315 -27.31 -9.74 1.11
N ARG A 316 -27.25 -10.11 -0.18
CA ARG A 316 -26.57 -9.29 -1.20
C ARG A 316 -27.20 -7.91 -1.36
N GLN A 317 -28.53 -7.81 -1.26
CA GLN A 317 -29.21 -6.52 -1.31
C GLN A 317 -28.88 -5.66 -0.09
N HIS A 318 -28.87 -6.26 1.11
CA HIS A 318 -28.44 -5.60 2.34
C HIS A 318 -26.98 -5.12 2.26
N GLU A 319 -26.07 -5.98 1.83
CA GLU A 319 -24.65 -5.65 1.65
C GLU A 319 -24.45 -4.49 0.67
N ARG A 320 -25.19 -4.48 -0.45
CA ARG A 320 -25.12 -3.39 -1.44
C ARG A 320 -25.59 -2.06 -0.86
N ILE A 321 -26.77 -2.04 -0.24
CA ILE A 321 -27.34 -0.82 0.37
C ILE A 321 -26.41 -0.29 1.46
N THR A 322 -25.81 -1.18 2.24
CA THR A 322 -24.89 -0.82 3.31
C THR A 322 -23.64 -0.15 2.76
N ARG A 323 -22.99 -0.76 1.76
CA ARG A 323 -21.78 -0.19 1.11
C ARG A 323 -22.04 1.14 0.42
N GLU A 324 -23.21 1.32 -0.19
CA GLU A 324 -23.62 2.59 -0.80
C GLU A 324 -23.74 3.69 0.27
N ALA A 325 -24.40 3.40 1.39
CA ALA A 325 -24.52 4.35 2.50
C ALA A 325 -23.16 4.66 3.15
N LEU A 326 -22.30 3.66 3.35
CA LEU A 326 -20.96 3.88 3.90
C LEU A 326 -20.15 4.83 3.00
N ARG A 327 -20.15 4.63 1.68
CA ARG A 327 -19.44 5.51 0.74
C ARG A 327 -19.95 6.94 0.77
N GLU A 328 -21.27 7.13 0.77
CA GLU A 328 -21.91 8.45 0.79
C GLU A 328 -21.57 9.24 2.05
N PHE A 329 -21.60 8.58 3.21
CA PHE A 329 -21.31 9.21 4.49
C PHE A 329 -19.85 9.06 4.93
N ALA A 330 -18.94 8.72 4.01
CA ALA A 330 -17.50 8.50 4.26
C ALA A 330 -17.20 7.63 5.49
N GLY A 331 -17.95 6.54 5.62
CA GLY A 331 -17.62 5.44 6.51
C GLY A 331 -16.67 4.46 5.83
N SER A 332 -15.74 3.92 6.61
CA SER A 332 -14.86 2.83 6.20
C SER A 332 -15.44 1.51 6.69
N GLU A 333 -15.72 0.58 5.76
CA GLU A 333 -16.03 -0.82 6.09
C GLU A 333 -14.77 -1.45 6.69
N VAL A 334 -14.88 -1.99 7.90
CA VAL A 334 -13.78 -2.72 8.57
C VAL A 334 -13.88 -4.19 8.23
N LYS A 335 -15.05 -4.79 8.50
CA LYS A 335 -15.34 -6.20 8.19
C LYS A 335 -16.83 -6.50 8.21
N THR A 336 -17.19 -7.64 7.62
CA THR A 336 -18.51 -8.26 7.72
C THR A 336 -18.49 -9.41 8.72
N MET A 337 -19.61 -9.61 9.42
CA MET A 337 -19.76 -10.65 10.46
C MET A 337 -20.89 -11.63 10.10
N GLY A 338 -21.04 -11.93 8.81
CA GLY A 338 -22.14 -12.74 8.27
C GLY A 338 -23.31 -11.86 7.84
N ASP A 339 -24.20 -11.55 8.76
CA ASP A 339 -25.38 -10.69 8.60
C ASP A 339 -25.14 -9.23 8.97
N GLY A 340 -24.10 -8.96 9.77
CA GLY A 340 -23.75 -7.62 10.24
C GLY A 340 -22.54 -6.98 9.58
N PHE A 341 -22.42 -5.66 9.72
CA PHE A 341 -21.26 -4.87 9.32
C PHE A 341 -20.61 -4.19 10.51
N MET A 342 -19.29 -4.09 10.48
CA MET A 342 -18.51 -3.21 11.33
C MET A 342 -17.93 -2.11 10.44
N ALA A 343 -18.22 -0.87 10.80
CA ALA A 343 -17.71 0.30 10.09
C ALA A 343 -17.17 1.35 11.06
N SER A 344 -16.28 2.20 10.57
CA SER A 344 -15.70 3.29 11.34
C SER A 344 -15.84 4.63 10.62
N PHE A 345 -15.98 5.69 11.41
CA PHE A 345 -16.16 7.05 10.94
C PHE A 345 -15.23 8.00 11.72
N GLY A 346 -14.67 8.97 11.01
CA GLY A 346 -13.98 10.11 11.64
C GLY A 346 -14.93 11.18 12.23
N SER A 347 -16.24 11.03 12.06
CA SER A 347 -17.25 12.00 12.53
C SER A 347 -18.48 11.28 13.07
N ALA A 348 -18.86 11.62 14.31
CA ALA A 348 -20.09 11.10 14.94
C ALA A 348 -21.33 11.51 14.15
N GLN A 349 -21.38 12.76 13.66
CA GLN A 349 -22.49 13.26 12.84
C GLN A 349 -22.69 12.39 11.59
N ARG A 350 -21.61 12.12 10.84
CA ARG A 350 -21.71 11.31 9.61
C ARG A 350 -22.11 9.87 9.90
N ALA A 351 -21.65 9.31 11.01
CA ALA A 351 -22.05 7.96 11.44
C ALA A 351 -23.56 7.89 11.75
N LEU A 352 -24.12 8.92 12.41
CA LEU A 352 -25.55 9.02 12.71
C LEU A 352 -26.39 9.22 11.44
N GLU A 353 -25.95 10.09 10.52
CA GLU A 353 -26.59 10.27 9.21
C GLU A 353 -26.59 8.96 8.41
N CYS A 354 -25.47 8.23 8.42
CA CYS A 354 -25.36 6.91 7.80
C CYS A 354 -26.35 5.92 8.43
N ALA A 355 -26.40 5.84 9.76
CA ALA A 355 -27.33 4.95 10.48
C ALA A 355 -28.80 5.24 10.13
N ILE A 356 -29.20 6.53 10.07
CA ILE A 356 -30.54 6.96 9.64
C ILE A 356 -30.80 6.53 8.20
N ALA A 357 -29.85 6.77 7.30
CA ALA A 357 -29.97 6.41 5.89
C ALA A 357 -30.12 4.89 5.69
N LEU A 358 -29.37 4.10 6.45
CA LEU A 358 -29.48 2.64 6.45
C LEU A 358 -30.87 2.18 6.85
N GLN A 359 -31.39 2.67 7.99
CA GLN A 359 -32.73 2.30 8.45
C GLN A 359 -33.80 2.66 7.41
N ARG A 360 -33.73 3.86 6.81
CA ARG A 360 -34.68 4.30 5.79
C ARG A 360 -34.62 3.46 4.52
N ARG A 361 -33.42 3.28 3.95
CA ARG A 361 -33.23 2.52 2.70
C ARG A 361 -33.61 1.06 2.84
N LEU A 362 -33.28 0.45 3.98
CA LEU A 362 -33.62 -0.95 4.22
C LEU A 362 -35.11 -1.12 4.52
N THR A 363 -35.75 -0.18 5.20
CA THR A 363 -37.22 -0.18 5.37
C THR A 363 -37.94 -0.05 4.02
N GLU A 364 -37.48 0.86 3.16
CA GLU A 364 -38.03 1.01 1.81
C GLU A 364 -37.83 -0.27 0.98
N ALA A 365 -36.62 -0.85 1.00
CA ALA A 365 -36.33 -2.10 0.31
C ALA A 365 -37.17 -3.27 0.83
N ALA A 366 -37.37 -3.35 2.16
CA ALA A 366 -38.16 -4.37 2.82
C ALA A 366 -39.64 -4.33 2.43
N SER A 367 -40.19 -3.17 2.08
CA SER A 367 -41.58 -3.06 1.61
C SER A 367 -41.88 -3.87 0.33
N ARG A 368 -40.82 -4.26 -0.40
CA ARG A 368 -40.89 -5.05 -1.64
C ARG A 368 -40.52 -6.51 -1.45
N LEU A 369 -40.21 -6.93 -0.22
CA LEU A 369 -39.79 -8.28 0.12
C LEU A 369 -40.93 -9.07 0.81
N PRO A 370 -40.96 -10.41 0.68
CA PRO A 370 -41.91 -11.27 1.39
C PRO A 370 -41.59 -11.42 2.90
N PHE A 371 -40.62 -10.65 3.40
CA PHE A 371 -40.13 -10.69 4.77
C PHE A 371 -39.75 -9.28 5.25
N VAL A 372 -40.00 -8.99 6.52
CA VAL A 372 -39.70 -7.69 7.15
C VAL A 372 -38.21 -7.67 7.55
N LEU A 373 -37.36 -7.15 6.67
CA LEU A 373 -35.94 -6.99 6.95
C LEU A 373 -35.72 -5.77 7.86
N ARG A 374 -35.34 -6.02 9.11
CA ARG A 374 -34.97 -4.97 10.07
C ARG A 374 -33.55 -5.17 10.54
N ILE A 375 -32.81 -4.07 10.62
CA ILE A 375 -31.47 -4.06 11.20
C ILE A 375 -31.47 -3.39 12.57
N ARG A 376 -30.58 -3.88 13.41
CA ARG A 376 -30.22 -3.29 14.69
C ARG A 376 -28.95 -2.49 14.46
N VAL A 377 -28.87 -1.27 14.97
CA VAL A 377 -27.68 -0.43 14.83
C VAL A 377 -27.18 0.00 16.20
N GLY A 378 -25.89 -0.18 16.45
CA GLY A 378 -25.21 0.30 17.65
C GLY A 378 -24.02 1.18 17.33
N LEU A 379 -23.91 2.32 18.01
CA LEU A 379 -22.76 3.21 17.88
C LEU A 379 -22.08 3.50 19.22
N ASN A 380 -20.76 3.51 19.20
CA ASN A 380 -19.94 4.08 20.26
C ASN A 380 -18.79 4.89 19.67
N ALA A 381 -18.22 5.81 20.45
CA ALA A 381 -17.02 6.54 20.06
C ALA A 381 -15.91 6.34 21.10
N GLY A 382 -14.68 6.31 20.62
CA GLY A 382 -13.48 6.17 21.45
C GLY A 382 -12.25 6.03 20.58
N GLU A 383 -11.13 5.65 21.17
CA GLU A 383 -9.85 5.49 20.48
C GLU A 383 -9.56 3.99 20.29
N PRO A 384 -10.04 3.36 19.20
CA PRO A 384 -9.74 1.96 18.94
C PRO A 384 -8.25 1.78 18.62
N ILE A 385 -7.74 0.59 18.91
CA ILE A 385 -6.43 0.15 18.46
C ILE A 385 -6.59 -0.30 17.01
N ALA A 386 -5.88 0.34 16.09
CA ALA A 386 -5.87 -0.04 14.67
C ALA A 386 -4.70 -1.00 14.41
N GLU A 387 -5.00 -2.18 13.89
CA GLU A 387 -4.00 -3.17 13.47
C GLU A 387 -4.40 -3.68 12.08
N GLU A 388 -3.49 -3.54 11.10
CA GLU A 388 -3.76 -3.87 9.70
C GLU A 388 -5.02 -3.14 9.17
N ASP A 389 -6.02 -3.89 8.70
CA ASP A 389 -7.32 -3.40 8.23
C ASP A 389 -8.45 -3.60 9.26
N ASP A 390 -8.11 -3.84 10.54
CA ASP A 390 -9.06 -4.11 11.62
C ASP A 390 -8.98 -3.10 12.77
N LEU A 391 -10.02 -3.07 13.61
CA LEU A 391 -10.07 -2.23 14.81
C LEU A 391 -10.42 -3.07 16.05
N PHE A 392 -9.68 -2.80 17.12
CA PHE A 392 -9.80 -3.51 18.40
C PHE A 392 -9.95 -2.55 19.58
N GLY A 393 -10.23 -3.12 20.74
CA GLY A 393 -10.28 -2.41 22.01
C GLY A 393 -11.69 -2.13 22.53
N ALA A 394 -11.74 -1.47 23.69
CA ALA A 394 -12.97 -1.29 24.46
C ALA A 394 -14.05 -0.52 23.68
N SER A 395 -13.67 0.47 22.86
CA SER A 395 -14.61 1.25 22.07
C SER A 395 -15.38 0.41 21.04
N VAL A 396 -14.69 -0.53 20.39
CA VAL A 396 -15.23 -1.50 19.43
C VAL A 396 -16.16 -2.50 20.12
N ILE A 397 -15.70 -3.08 21.24
CA ILE A 397 -16.50 -4.05 22.02
C ILE A 397 -17.79 -3.39 22.52
N ALA A 398 -17.70 -2.16 23.02
CA ALA A 398 -18.88 -1.41 23.46
C ALA A 398 -19.87 -1.19 22.32
N ALA A 399 -19.42 -0.74 21.13
CA ALA A 399 -20.31 -0.54 19.98
C ALA A 399 -21.05 -1.82 19.58
N ALA A 400 -20.34 -2.95 19.51
CA ALA A 400 -20.94 -4.25 19.20
C ALA A 400 -21.98 -4.67 20.25
N ARG A 401 -21.72 -4.40 21.54
CA ARG A 401 -22.65 -4.71 22.62
C ARG A 401 -23.86 -3.78 22.61
N ILE A 402 -23.69 -2.51 22.27
CA ILE A 402 -24.80 -1.57 22.10
C ILE A 402 -25.73 -2.04 20.97
N ALA A 403 -25.17 -2.48 19.83
CA ALA A 403 -25.96 -3.03 18.72
C ALA A 403 -26.77 -4.26 19.15
N ALA A 404 -26.18 -5.12 19.99
CA ALA A 404 -26.86 -6.30 20.51
C ALA A 404 -28.02 -5.99 21.48
N HIS A 405 -28.08 -4.78 22.06
CA HIS A 405 -29.21 -4.32 22.88
C HIS A 405 -30.30 -3.59 22.09
N ALA A 406 -30.05 -3.29 20.81
CA ALA A 406 -31.01 -2.62 19.95
C ALA A 406 -32.03 -3.62 19.40
N ASP A 407 -33.29 -3.21 19.32
CA ASP A 407 -34.34 -3.94 18.61
C ASP A 407 -34.25 -3.72 17.08
N GLY A 408 -34.87 -4.59 16.29
CA GLY A 408 -34.94 -4.41 14.85
C GLY A 408 -35.63 -3.10 14.47
N GLY A 409 -34.93 -2.25 13.72
CA GLY A 409 -35.37 -0.90 13.35
C GLY A 409 -34.86 0.18 14.31
N GLU A 410 -34.07 -0.17 15.32
CA GLU A 410 -33.55 0.78 16.31
C GLU A 410 -32.11 1.20 16.01
N ILE A 411 -31.77 2.43 16.43
CA ILE A 411 -30.40 2.94 16.46
C ILE A 411 -30.08 3.33 17.90
N LEU A 412 -29.24 2.54 18.56
CA LEU A 412 -28.75 2.85 19.91
C LEU A 412 -27.34 3.43 19.86
N VAL A 413 -27.10 4.43 20.69
CA VAL A 413 -25.82 5.11 20.79
C VAL A 413 -25.41 5.29 22.24
N SER A 414 -24.10 5.29 22.51
CA SER A 414 -23.57 5.67 23.81
C SER A 414 -23.71 7.18 24.06
N ASN A 415 -23.62 7.58 25.33
CA ASN A 415 -23.58 8.99 25.71
C ASN A 415 -22.50 9.80 24.97
N VAL A 416 -21.35 9.19 24.69
CA VAL A 416 -20.22 9.85 24.02
C VAL A 416 -20.62 10.27 22.60
N VAL A 417 -21.29 9.40 21.85
CA VAL A 417 -21.75 9.71 20.48
C VAL A 417 -22.80 10.82 20.49
N ARG A 418 -23.74 10.79 21.45
CA ARG A 418 -24.74 11.84 21.65
C ARG A 418 -24.08 13.20 21.89
N GLU A 419 -23.10 13.25 22.79
CA GLU A 419 -22.40 14.50 23.14
C GLU A 419 -21.57 15.04 21.98
N LEU A 420 -20.90 14.18 21.21
CA LEU A 420 -20.18 14.58 20.00
C LEU A 420 -21.10 15.13 18.91
N ALA A 421 -22.39 14.78 18.92
CA ALA A 421 -23.40 15.24 17.98
C ALA A 421 -24.28 16.38 18.53
N ALA A 422 -23.94 16.94 19.70
CA ALA A 422 -24.70 18.02 20.32
C ALA A 422 -24.83 19.24 19.38
N GLY A 423 -26.04 19.80 19.29
CA GLY A 423 -26.33 20.96 18.44
C GLY A 423 -26.46 20.67 16.94
N LYS A 424 -26.46 19.40 16.50
CA LYS A 424 -26.57 19.00 15.09
C LYS A 424 -27.98 18.61 14.63
N GLY A 425 -29.00 18.85 15.45
CA GLY A 425 -30.41 18.62 15.10
C GLY A 425 -30.89 17.17 15.22
N PHE A 426 -30.07 16.26 15.77
CA PHE A 426 -30.51 14.90 16.07
C PHE A 426 -31.39 14.85 17.33
N VAL A 427 -32.42 14.02 17.31
CA VAL A 427 -33.33 13.81 18.44
C VAL A 427 -33.01 12.48 19.10
N PHE A 428 -32.64 12.54 20.38
CA PHE A 428 -32.31 11.36 21.18
C PHE A 428 -33.34 11.14 22.29
N SER A 429 -33.71 9.89 22.53
CA SER A 429 -34.50 9.47 23.70
C SER A 429 -33.63 8.65 24.64
N GLU A 430 -33.59 9.00 25.92
CA GLU A 430 -32.81 8.28 26.91
C GLU A 430 -33.41 6.90 27.19
N ARG A 431 -32.56 5.86 27.17
CA ARG A 431 -32.92 4.47 27.50
C ARG A 431 -32.39 4.04 28.88
N GLY A 432 -31.58 4.87 29.52
CA GLY A 432 -31.01 4.64 30.86
C GLY A 432 -29.62 4.01 30.84
N GLU A 433 -29.17 3.58 32.02
CA GLU A 433 -27.88 2.93 32.23
C GLU A 433 -27.97 1.42 31.99
N THR A 434 -27.00 0.87 31.26
CA THR A 434 -26.91 -0.56 30.94
C THR A 434 -25.50 -1.07 31.20
N VAL A 435 -25.38 -2.13 31.99
CA VAL A 435 -24.09 -2.83 32.17
C VAL A 435 -23.85 -3.73 30.96
N LEU A 436 -22.92 -3.33 30.10
CA LEU A 436 -22.54 -4.12 28.94
C LEU A 436 -21.67 -5.30 29.41
N ARG A 437 -21.89 -6.49 28.85
CA ARG A 437 -21.09 -7.68 29.18
C ARG A 437 -19.60 -7.40 28.97
N GLY A 438 -18.81 -7.48 30.04
CA GLY A 438 -17.36 -7.25 30.03
C GLY A 438 -16.92 -5.82 30.41
N PHE A 439 -17.86 -4.98 30.86
CA PHE A 439 -17.60 -3.65 31.41
C PHE A 439 -18.07 -3.60 32.86
N ASP A 440 -17.24 -3.03 33.74
CA ASP A 440 -17.57 -2.87 35.15
C ASP A 440 -18.49 -1.65 35.39
N ASP A 441 -18.32 -0.60 34.58
CA ASP A 441 -19.13 0.62 34.65
C ASP A 441 -20.35 0.57 33.71
N PRO A 442 -21.54 0.99 34.16
CA PRO A 442 -22.72 1.08 33.31
C PRO A 442 -22.56 2.15 32.23
N VAL A 443 -23.00 1.84 31.01
CA VAL A 443 -23.03 2.76 29.88
C VAL A 443 -24.42 3.33 29.71
N ARG A 444 -24.54 4.67 29.64
CA ARG A 444 -25.80 5.35 29.31
C ARG A 444 -26.09 5.24 27.82
N LEU A 445 -27.27 4.72 27.50
CA LEU A 445 -27.74 4.50 26.13
C LEU A 445 -28.83 5.48 25.73
N PHE A 446 -28.80 5.87 24.47
CA PHE A 446 -29.78 6.75 23.84
C PHE A 446 -30.25 6.12 22.53
N GLU A 447 -31.55 6.19 22.30
CA GLU A 447 -32.14 5.88 21.02
C GLU A 447 -32.12 7.12 20.13
N LEU A 448 -31.52 7.02 18.95
CA LEU A 448 -31.62 8.04 17.91
C LEU A 448 -32.93 7.87 17.14
N ARG A 449 -33.78 8.91 17.16
CA ARG A 449 -35.04 8.92 16.41
C ARG A 449 -34.78 9.24 14.94
N TRP A 450 -35.20 8.34 14.06
CA TRP A 450 -34.99 8.45 12.60
C TRP A 450 -36.29 8.43 11.78
N GLN A 451 -37.38 7.96 12.41
CA GLN A 451 -38.74 8.04 11.90
C GLN A 451 -39.34 9.38 12.33
N GLU A 452 -40.00 10.07 11.41
CA GLU A 452 -40.83 11.23 11.76
C GLU A 452 -42.01 10.72 12.58
N GLY A 453 -42.14 11.23 13.80
CA GLY A 453 -43.30 10.99 14.67
C GLY A 453 -44.49 11.84 14.29
#